data_AF-A0A432CJ45-F1
#
_entry.id   AF-A0A432CJ45-F1
#
_cell.length_a   1.000
_cell.length_b   1.000
_cell.length_c   1.000
_cell.angle_alpha   90.00
_cell.angle_beta   90.00
_cell.angle_gamma   90.00
#
_symmetry.space_group_name_H-M   'P 1'
#
loop_
_entity.id
_entity.type
_entity.pdbx_description
1 polymer ?
#
loop_
_entity_poly.entity_id
_entity_poly.type
_entity_poly.pdbx_seq_one_letter_code
_entity_poly.pdbx_strand_id
1 'polypeptide(L)' 'MKKANVALDEDREKRKNYLSGKRVIAYEMIFSAGNFNKDFETTYNKNGTTRQQIFTGFTLTQSVSIQSKEVNKIEELS' A
#
# COMPACT_ATOMS: atom_id res chain seq x y z
N MET A 1 -9.79 9.89 11.19
CA MET A 1 -8.71 10.38 10.31
C MET A 1 -7.32 10.11 10.87
N LYS A 2 -7.00 10.42 12.14
CA LYS A 2 -5.64 10.19 12.70
C LYS A 2 -5.12 8.73 12.70
N LYS A 3 -5.96 7.73 13.00
CA LYS A 3 -5.49 6.33 13.13
C LYS A 3 -5.07 5.68 11.81
N ALA A 4 -5.70 6.05 10.71
CA ALA A 4 -5.35 5.48 9.40
C ALA A 4 -3.97 5.99 8.92
N ASN A 5 -3.67 7.28 9.12
CA ASN A 5 -2.37 7.85 8.75
C ASN A 5 -1.21 7.24 9.56
N VAL A 6 -1.42 6.91 10.83
CA VAL A 6 -0.39 6.27 11.67
C VAL A 6 -0.07 4.85 11.18
N ALA A 7 -1.09 4.07 10.78
CA ALA A 7 -0.87 2.74 10.22
C ALA A 7 -0.08 2.77 8.89
N LEU A 8 -0.23 3.84 8.09
CA LEU A 8 0.53 4.04 6.85
C LEU A 8 2.02 4.26 7.11
N ASP A 9 2.35 5.10 8.10
CA ASP A 9 3.73 5.40 8.46
C ASP A 9 4.42 4.16 9.07
N GLU A 10 3.72 3.41 9.93
CA GLU A 10 4.24 2.17 10.51
C GLU A 10 4.51 1.09 9.46
N ASP A 11 3.61 0.93 8.48
CA ASP A 11 3.74 -0.07 7.42
C ASP A 11 4.83 0.32 6.41
N ARG A 12 4.98 1.62 6.13
CA ARG A 12 6.09 2.16 5.33
C ARG A 12 7.44 1.92 6.00
N GLU A 13 7.56 2.20 7.30
CA GLU A 13 8.80 1.99 8.04
C GLU A 13 9.14 0.49 8.16
N LYS A 14 8.15 -0.39 8.34
CA LYS A 14 8.38 -1.85 8.31
C LYS A 14 8.94 -2.33 6.98
N ARG A 15 8.37 -1.92 5.84
CA ARG A 15 8.89 -2.30 4.51
C ARG A 15 10.29 -1.74 4.25
N LYS A 16 10.53 -0.49 4.63
CA LYS A 16 11.86 0.14 4.51
C LYS A 16 12.92 -0.62 5.31
N ASN A 17 12.58 -1.06 6.52
CA ASN A 17 13.47 -1.85 7.37
C ASN A 17 13.72 -3.26 6.82
N TYR A 18 12.68 -3.93 6.30
CA TYR A 18 12.82 -5.24 5.66
C TYR A 18 13.77 -5.21 4.45
N LEU A 19 13.61 -4.22 3.57
CA LEU A 19 14.47 -4.03 2.39
C LEU A 19 15.86 -3.50 2.78
N SER A 20 15.90 -2.68 3.85
CA SER A 20 17.07 -2.26 4.63
C SER A 20 18.07 -3.38 4.88
N GLY A 21 17.56 -4.41 5.55
CA GLY A 21 18.31 -5.57 6.02
C GLY A 21 18.79 -6.52 4.91
N LYS A 22 18.28 -6.36 3.69
CA LYS A 22 18.65 -7.18 2.53
C LYS A 22 19.78 -6.60 1.68
N ARG A 23 20.48 -5.55 2.17
CA ARG A 23 21.57 -4.84 1.46
C ARG A 23 21.13 -4.18 0.14
N VAL A 24 19.82 -4.02 -0.09
CA VAL A 24 19.31 -3.14 -1.14
C VAL A 24 19.54 -1.72 -0.68
N ILE A 25 20.39 -1.01 -1.42
CA ILE A 25 20.88 0.28 -0.97
C ILE A 25 19.75 1.27 -1.16
N ALA A 26 19.35 1.95 -0.08
CA ALA A 26 18.11 2.74 -0.02
C ALA A 26 17.96 3.80 -1.13
N TYR A 27 19.05 4.17 -1.79
CA TYR A 27 19.08 5.12 -2.91
C TYR A 27 18.56 4.54 -4.24
N GLU A 28 18.38 3.22 -4.38
CA GLU A 28 17.86 2.58 -5.61
C GLU A 28 16.34 2.34 -5.56
N MET A 29 15.70 2.63 -4.42
CA MET A 29 14.27 2.39 -4.20
C MET A 29 13.46 3.68 -4.30
N ILE A 30 12.65 3.78 -5.36
CA ILE A 30 11.64 4.82 -5.51
C ILE A 30 10.33 4.28 -4.95
N PHE A 31 10.00 4.70 -3.72
CA PHE A 31 8.68 4.46 -3.13
C PHE A 31 7.71 5.52 -3.62
N SER A 32 6.70 5.13 -4.38
CA SER A 32 5.54 5.99 -4.62
C SER A 32 4.46 5.66 -3.60
N ALA A 33 4.04 6.67 -2.82
CA ALA A 33 2.87 6.53 -1.97
C ALA A 33 1.65 6.36 -2.90
N GLY A 34 1.01 5.21 -2.83
CA GLY A 34 -0.19 4.97 -3.62
C GLY A 34 -1.46 5.42 -2.90
N ASN A 35 -2.56 5.30 -3.62
CA ASN A 35 -3.84 5.91 -3.27
C ASN A 35 -4.46 5.25 -2.03
N PHE A 36 -5.05 6.07 -1.15
CA PHE A 36 -5.78 5.62 0.02
C PHE A 36 -7.28 5.74 -0.25
N ASN A 37 -7.94 4.60 -0.47
CA ASN A 37 -9.36 4.58 -0.80
C ASN A 37 -10.17 4.08 0.39
N LYS A 38 -11.31 4.75 0.62
CA LYS A 38 -12.36 4.21 1.50
C LYS A 38 -13.24 3.31 0.66
N ASP A 39 -13.46 2.11 1.15
CA ASP A 39 -14.34 1.15 0.50
C ASP A 39 -15.71 1.18 1.14
N PHE A 40 -16.73 1.14 0.27
CA PHE A 40 -18.12 1.10 0.67
C PHE A 40 -18.84 0.04 -0.14
N GLU A 41 -19.68 -0.75 0.53
CA GLU A 41 -20.65 -1.60 -0.12
C GLU A 41 -21.98 -0.85 -0.20
N THR A 42 -22.56 -0.79 -1.41
CA THR A 42 -23.89 -0.20 -1.59
C THR A 42 -24.94 -1.30 -1.60
N THR A 43 -25.90 -1.20 -0.69
CA THR A 43 -27.07 -2.08 -0.64
C THR A 43 -28.27 -1.39 -1.28
N TYR A 44 -29.18 -2.18 -1.84
CA TYR A 44 -30.33 -1.69 -2.60
C TYR A 44 -31.65 -2.25 -2.03
N ASN A 45 -32.72 -1.48 -2.17
CA ASN A 45 -34.09 -1.90 -1.90
C ASN A 45 -34.60 -2.82 -3.02
N LYS A 46 -35.71 -3.53 -2.78
CA LYS A 46 -36.34 -4.40 -3.80
C LYS A 46 -36.72 -3.66 -5.10
N ASN A 47 -36.96 -2.36 -5.03
CA ASN A 47 -37.25 -1.51 -6.20
C ASN A 47 -35.98 -0.95 -6.89
N GLY A 48 -34.79 -1.42 -6.51
CA GLY A 48 -33.51 -0.99 -7.09
C GLY A 48 -32.99 0.37 -6.58
N THR A 49 -33.73 1.07 -5.72
CA THR A 49 -33.23 2.31 -5.12
C THR A 49 -32.14 2.02 -4.08
N THR A 50 -31.14 2.89 -3.97
CA THR A 50 -30.10 2.78 -2.94
C THR A 50 -30.73 2.78 -1.55
N ARG A 51 -30.38 1.77 -0.75
CA ARG A 51 -30.85 1.63 0.63
C ARG A 51 -29.83 2.22 1.60
N GLN A 52 -28.57 1.80 1.49
CA GLN A 52 -27.51 2.22 2.40
C GLN A 52 -26.14 2.00 1.76
N GLN A 53 -25.18 2.90 2.07
CA GLN A 53 -23.76 2.66 1.87
C GLN A 53 -23.13 2.25 3.19
N ILE A 54 -22.50 1.08 3.22
CA ILE A 54 -21.85 0.49 4.38
C ILE A 54 -20.36 0.65 4.20
N PHE A 55 -19.69 1.33 5.13
CA PHE A 55 -18.23 1.38 5.15
C PHE A 55 -17.67 -0.03 5.38
N THR A 56 -16.88 -0.53 4.44
CA THR A 56 -16.32 -1.89 4.51
C THR A 56 -14.85 -1.91 4.87
N GLY A 57 -14.13 -0.81 4.67
CA GLY A 57 -12.73 -0.71 5.07
C GLY A 57 -11.94 0.34 4.31
N PHE A 58 -10.63 0.19 4.38
CA PHE A 58 -9.69 1.01 3.63
C PHE A 58 -8.86 0.09 2.73
N THR A 59 -8.73 0.46 1.46
CA THR A 59 -7.76 -0.16 0.55
C THR A 59 -6.56 0.77 0.40
N LEU A 60 -5.39 0.19 0.64
CA LEU A 60 -4.10 0.85 0.48
C LEU A 60 -3.32 0.15 -0.63
N THR A 61 -3.08 0.87 -1.70
CA THR A 61 -2.17 0.41 -2.75
C THR A 61 -0.84 1.11 -2.56
N GLN A 62 0.27 0.39 -2.61
CA GLN A 62 1.61 0.97 -2.62
C GLN A 62 2.43 0.30 -3.71
N SER A 63 3.24 1.11 -4.40
CA SER A 63 4.12 0.62 -5.44
C SER A 63 5.56 0.96 -5.07
N VAL A 64 6.43 -0.03 -5.20
CA VAL A 64 7.86 0.13 -4.99
C VAL A 64 8.52 -0.15 -6.33
N SER A 65 9.27 0.81 -6.85
CA SER A 65 10.11 0.61 -8.02
C SER A 65 11.57 0.57 -7.57
N ILE A 66 12.30 -0.45 -8.00
CA ILE A 66 13.72 -0.61 -7.70
C ILE A 66 14.48 -0.50 -9.02
N GLN A 67 15.38 0.46 -9.11
CA GLN A 67 16.28 0.61 -10.25
C GLN A 67 17.72 0.40 -9.78
N SER A 68 18.24 -0.80 -10.03
CA SER A 68 19.60 -1.18 -9.66
C SER A 68 20.45 -1.50 -10.88
N LYS A 69 21.74 -1.15 -10.82
CA LYS A 69 22.73 -1.64 -11.79
C LYS A 69 23.21 -3.05 -11.47
N GLU A 70 22.99 -3.53 -10.25
CA GLU A 70 23.41 -4.85 -9.80
C GLU A 70 22.25 -5.86 -9.90
N VAL A 71 21.83 -6.15 -11.14
CA VAL A 71 20.67 -7.01 -11.46
C VAL A 71 20.68 -8.33 -10.68
N ASN A 72 21.84 -9.00 -10.62
CA ASN A 72 21.99 -10.28 -9.93
C ASN A 72 21.57 -10.24 -8.45
N LYS A 73 21.79 -9.12 -7.75
CA LYS A 73 21.39 -8.96 -6.34
C LYS A 73 19.88 -8.75 -6.18
N ILE A 74 19.21 -8.25 -7.21
CA ILE A 74 17.75 -8.07 -7.22
C ILE A 74 17.04 -9.39 -7.52
N GLU A 75 17.59 -10.22 -8.40
CA GLU A 75 17.01 -11.54 -8.71
C GLU A 75 16.94 -12.46 -7.48
N GLU A 76 17.91 -12.37 -6.56
CA GLU A 76 17.91 -13.13 -5.30
C GLU A 76 16.80 -12.72 -4.30
N LEU A 77 16.08 -11.62 -4.56
CA LEU A 77 14.99 -11.12 -3.71
C LEU A 77 13.59 -11.51 -4.20
N SER A 78 13.46 -11.97 -5.45
CA SER A 78 12.20 -12.40 -6.09
C SER A 78 11.77 -13.79 -5.64
#